data_AF-A0A814SVB2-F1
#
_entry.id   AF-A0A814SVB2-F1
#
_cell.length_a   1.000
_cell.length_b   1.000
_cell.length_c   1.000
_cell.angle_alpha   90.00
_cell.angle_beta   90.00
_cell.angle_gamma   90.00
#
_symmetry.space_group_name_H-M   'P 1'
#
loop_
_entity.id
_entity.type
_entity.pdbx_description
1 polymer ?
#
loop_
_entity_poly.entity_id
_entity_poly.type
_entity_poly.pdbx_seq_one_letter_code
_entity_poly.pdbx_strand_id
1 'polypeptide(L)' 'KFILKMSSYKLTYFNGRGRGETTRLIFALAAVQFEDIRINLPDDWPGTAKAGK' A
#
# COMPACT_ATOMS: atom_id res chain seq x y z
N LYS A 1 15.85 -22.61 -14.45
CA LYS A 1 15.43 -21.20 -14.64
C LYS A 1 14.79 -20.74 -13.34
N PHE A 2 15.56 -20.13 -12.43
CA PHE A 2 15.01 -19.60 -11.17
C PHE A 2 14.22 -18.33 -11.50
N ILE A 3 12.90 -18.38 -11.34
CA ILE A 3 12.07 -17.19 -11.38
C ILE A 3 12.19 -16.58 -9.98
N LEU A 4 12.92 -15.46 -9.87
CA LEU A 4 12.90 -14.63 -8.67
C LEU A 4 11.45 -14.19 -8.46
N LYS A 5 10.77 -14.83 -7.51
CA LYS A 5 9.41 -14.44 -7.12
C LYS A 5 9.56 -13.17 -6.28
N MET A 6 9.53 -12.02 -6.96
CA MET A 6 9.46 -10.72 -6.31
C MET A 6 8.21 -10.73 -5.42
N SER A 7 8.41 -10.51 -4.12
CA SER A 7 7.31 -10.35 -3.18
C SER A 7 6.41 -9.21 -3.66
N SER A 8 5.13 -9.51 -3.89
CA SER A 8 4.15 -8.49 -4.27
C SER A 8 3.70 -7.76 -3.00
N TYR A 9 4.07 -6.49 -2.87
CA TYR A 9 3.69 -5.64 -1.73
C TYR A 9 2.41 -4.87 -2.04
N LYS A 10 1.51 -4.79 -1.06
CA LYS A 10 0.31 -3.95 -1.10
C LYS A 10 0.33 -3.01 0.11
N LEU A 11 0.17 -1.72 -0.12
CA LEU A 11 0.04 -0.70 0.90
C LEU A 11 -1.39 -0.17 0.89
N THR A 12 -2.17 -0.50 1.92
CA THR A 12 -3.51 0.06 2.12
C THR A 12 -3.45 1.19 3.12
N TYR A 13 -3.79 2.42 2.70
CA TYR A 13 -3.83 3.59 3.59
C TYR A 13 -4.90 4.60 3.16
N PHE A 14 -5.25 5.53 4.04
CA PHE A 14 -6.14 6.64 3.67
C PHE A 14 -5.59 7.45 2.51
N ASN A 15 -6.48 8.10 1.75
CA ASN A 15 -6.13 9.05 0.70
C ASN A 15 -5.55 10.36 1.27
N GLY A 16 -4.42 10.22 1.94
CA GLY A 16 -3.62 11.26 2.55
C GLY A 16 -2.21 10.72 2.80
N ARG A 17 -1.28 11.61 3.15
CA ARG A 17 0.10 11.23 3.44
C ARG A 17 0.19 10.41 4.72
N GLY A 18 -0.16 11.02 5.85
CA GLY A 18 -0.19 10.41 7.19
C GLY A 18 1.02 9.49 7.44
N ARG A 19 0.76 8.36 8.10
CA ARG A 19 1.78 7.32 8.34
C ARG A 19 2.11 6.48 7.10
N GLY A 20 1.25 6.49 6.07
CA GLY A 20 1.48 5.75 4.84
C GLY A 20 2.59 6.31 3.96
N GLU A 21 2.84 7.63 4.03
CA GLU A 21 3.84 8.30 3.19
C GLU A 21 5.26 7.80 3.46
N THR A 22 5.64 7.58 4.72
CA THR A 22 6.96 7.04 5.05
C THR A 22 7.20 5.71 4.34
N THR A 23 6.20 4.83 4.31
CA THR A 23 6.30 3.54 3.61
C THR A 23 6.41 3.72 2.09
N ARG A 24 5.63 4.63 1.49
CA ARG A 24 5.73 4.95 0.05
C ARG A 24 7.12 5.47 -0.33
N LEU A 25 7.69 6.34 0.49
CA LEU A 25 9.04 6.87 0.28
C LEU A 25 10.10 5.76 0.35
N ILE A 26 9.96 4.81 1.28
CA ILE A 26 10.87 3.65 1.36
C ILE A 26 10.78 2.79 0.10
N PHE A 27 9.57 2.51 -0.40
CA PHE A 27 9.41 1.77 -1.65
C PHE A 27 10.01 2.50 -2.85
N ALA A 28 9.78 3.81 -2.96
CA ALA A 28 10.36 4.64 -4.01
C ALA A 28 11.90 4.66 -3.95
N LEU A 29 12.47 4.83 -2.76
CA LEU A 29 13.92 4.83 -2.52
C LEU A 29 14.55 3.48 -2.90
N ALA A 30 13.88 2.38 -2.59
CA ALA A 30 14.35 1.03 -2.88
C ALA A 30 14.06 0.57 -4.32
N ALA A 31 13.41 1.40 -5.15
CA ALA A 31 12.90 1.03 -6.47
C ALA A 31 12.04 -0.25 -6.46
N VAL A 32 11.30 -0.48 -5.37
CA VAL A 32 10.43 -1.64 -5.19
C VAL A 32 9.03 -1.29 -5.68
N GLN A 33 8.50 -2.11 -6.60
CA GLN A 33 7.10 -1.98 -7.02
C GLN A 33 6.14 -2.48 -5.94
N PHE A 34 5.08 -1.71 -5.72
CA PHE A 34 4.02 -2.03 -4.77
C PHE A 34 2.67 -1.47 -5.26
N GLU A 35 1.58 -2.06 -4.79
CA GLU A 35 0.21 -1.59 -5.05
C GLU A 35 -0.20 -0.58 -3.95
N ASP A 36 -0.46 0.69 -4.32
CA ASP A 36 -0.95 1.73 -3.41
C ASP A 36 -2.49 1.74 -3.41
N ILE A 37 -3.09 1.09 -2.42
CA ILE A 37 -4.55 0.99 -2.24
C ILE A 37 -4.99 2.14 -1.33
N ARG A 38 -5.72 3.10 -1.89
CA ARG A 38 -6.20 4.28 -1.17
C ARG A 38 -7.64 4.12 -0.69
N ILE A 39 -7.84 4.30 0.61
CA ILE A 39 -9.15 4.33 1.26
C ILE A 39 -9.69 5.76 1.16
N ASN A 40 -10.85 5.95 0.52
CA ASN A 40 -11.55 7.23 0.49
C ASN A 40 -12.59 7.30 1.61
N LEU A 41 -12.63 8.42 2.31
CA LEU A 41 -13.69 8.72 3.28
C LEU A 41 -14.84 9.44 2.57
N PRO A 42 -16.12 9.17 2.90
CA PRO A 42 -16.63 8.22 3.89
C PRO A 42 -16.98 6.83 3.32
N ASP A 43 -16.91 6.63 2.00
CA ASP A 43 -17.44 5.44 1.30
C ASP A 43 -16.76 4.13 1.75
N ASP A 44 -15.44 4.14 1.91
CA ASP A 44 -14.67 2.93 2.22
C ASP A 44 -14.54 2.66 3.73
N TRP A 45 -14.72 3.66 4.60
CA TRP A 45 -14.41 3.56 6.03
C TRP A 45 -15.51 4.17 6.93
N PRO A 46 -15.99 3.46 7.99
CA PRO A 46 -15.47 2.20 8.53
C PRO A 46 -15.99 0.91 7.85
N GLY A 47 -16.61 1.03 6.67
CA GLY A 47 -17.30 -0.07 5.97
C GLY A 47 -16.39 -1.17 5.40
N THR A 48 -16.09 -1.08 4.11
CA THR A 48 -15.48 -2.17 3.31
C THR A 48 -13.96 -2.27 3.43
N ALA A 49 -13.30 -1.25 4.00
CA ALA A 49 -11.86 -1.22 4.20
C ALA A 49 -11.39 -2.33 5.15
N LYS A 50 -10.62 -3.29 4.62
CA LYS A 50 -9.98 -4.34 5.41
C LYS A 50 -8.52 -3.99 5.65
N ALA A 51 -8.13 -3.90 6.92
CA ALA A 51 -6.70 -3.97 7.28
C ALA A 51 -6.16 -5.32 6.77
N GLY A 52 -4.94 -5.30 6.21
CA GLY A 52 -4.35 -6.48 5.56
C GLY A 52 -4.46 -7.75 6.40
N LYS A 53 -4.72 -8.88 5.72
CA LYS A 53 -4.78 -10.21 6.34
C LYS A 53 -3.41 -10.66 6.85
#